data_AF-A0A0D3JMZ0-F1
#
_entry.id   AF-A0A0D3JMZ0-F1
#
_cell.length_a   1.000
_cell.length_b   1.000
_cell.length_c   1.000
_cell.angle_alpha   90.00
_cell.angle_beta   90.00
_cell.angle_gamma   90.00
#
_symmetry.space_group_name_H-M   'P 1'
#
loop_
_entity.id
_entity.type
_entity.pdbx_description
1 polymer ?
#
loop_
_entity_poly.entity_id
_entity_poly.type
_entity_poly.pdbx_seq_one_letter_code
_entity_poly.pdbx_strand_id
1 'polypeptide(L)'
;MESPPRARTDDDDAPPTDWLGELPPELHLRILEGVDDFSDCAAFSLASPRLGLLAQRSGLARFKDPLFAVAMRLLLIERLIAGSFVGSSIIRPTLCEATLRAYAADRRATADHFPWLAKVSPALCLSTTVEGADEQRAEAWALRRGEERGADLRVRFLRSGLVRHFEGGRGAERMVRLEFAHGAVLHFEGERGAERMAREESTNGIVRYYEGEPGAEWVVRVVLADGVVQHYEGERGAGRFVRREFADGTMEHYEGELGAERLVRKESPDGTVRYYEGEKGAERGVRTVFANGTVRYYEGEQGAERLVRMEFADGIVQYYEGERGAERLVRKESPDGVVRYYEGEPGAEQVVGAEG
;
A
#
# COMPACT_ATOMS: atom_id res chain seq x y z
N MET A 1 70.74 31.37 -37.02
CA MET A 1 70.40 31.88 -35.68
C MET A 1 69.20 31.08 -35.22
N GLU A 2 69.45 30.22 -34.23
CA GLU A 2 68.58 29.13 -33.79
C GLU A 2 67.28 29.65 -33.15
N SER A 3 66.17 28.96 -33.44
CA SER A 3 64.92 29.15 -32.70
C SER A 3 65.03 28.47 -31.32
N PRO A 4 64.47 29.07 -30.25
CA PRO A 4 64.55 28.50 -28.91
C PRO A 4 63.70 27.22 -28.79
N PRO A 5 64.04 26.31 -27.85
CA PRO A 5 63.47 24.98 -27.80
C PRO A 5 62.02 25.00 -27.29
N ARG A 6 61.20 24.08 -27.81
CA ARG A 6 59.83 23.82 -27.33
C ARG A 6 59.88 23.44 -25.85
N ALA A 7 59.13 24.17 -25.02
CA ALA A 7 58.86 23.78 -23.65
C ALA A 7 58.11 22.44 -23.64
N ARG A 8 58.58 21.54 -22.78
CA ARG A 8 58.00 20.22 -22.52
C ARG A 8 56.61 20.39 -21.92
N THR A 9 55.65 19.65 -22.42
CA THR A 9 54.38 19.39 -21.74
C THR A 9 54.68 18.46 -20.57
N ASP A 10 54.67 19.00 -19.36
CA ASP A 10 54.57 18.18 -18.15
C ASP A 10 53.13 17.66 -18.09
N ASP A 11 52.94 16.43 -18.59
CA ASP A 11 51.78 15.59 -18.27
C ASP A 11 51.97 15.09 -16.83
N ASP A 12 51.42 15.82 -15.85
CA ASP A 12 51.29 15.32 -14.48
C ASP A 12 49.97 15.81 -13.84
N ASP A 13 48.86 15.62 -14.56
CA ASP A 13 47.51 15.68 -14.02
C ASP A 13 47.09 14.26 -13.56
N ALA A 14 47.75 13.74 -12.52
CA ALA A 14 47.19 12.63 -11.76
C ALA A 14 45.96 13.14 -10.99
N PRO A 15 44.80 12.46 -11.04
CA PRO A 15 43.62 12.89 -10.30
C PRO A 15 43.93 12.95 -8.80
N PRO A 16 43.41 13.96 -8.07
CA PRO A 16 43.71 14.11 -6.65
C PRO A 16 43.37 12.83 -5.88
N THR A 17 44.37 12.28 -5.20
CA THR A 17 44.24 11.06 -4.40
C THR A 17 43.29 11.32 -3.23
N ASP A 18 42.25 10.48 -3.10
CA ASP A 18 41.32 10.53 -1.97
C ASP A 18 41.96 9.89 -0.73
N TRP A 19 42.78 10.67 -0.02
CA TRP A 19 43.49 10.22 1.19
C TRP A 19 42.55 9.77 2.31
N LEU A 20 41.29 10.25 2.32
CA LEU A 20 40.27 9.78 3.25
C LEU A 20 39.76 8.39 2.86
N GLY A 21 39.70 8.06 1.57
CA GLY A 21 39.30 6.76 1.05
C GLY A 21 40.21 5.60 1.49
N GLU A 22 41.49 5.89 1.71
CA GLU A 22 42.55 4.91 2.02
C GLU A 22 42.72 4.60 3.52
N LEU A 23 42.08 5.35 4.41
CA LEU A 23 42.18 5.12 5.86
C LEU A 23 41.38 3.86 6.31
N PRO A 24 41.84 3.15 7.36
CA PRO A 24 41.07 2.09 8.01
C PRO A 24 39.76 2.59 8.64
N PRO A 25 38.69 1.77 8.66
CA PRO A 25 37.38 2.14 9.23
C PRO A 25 37.42 2.60 10.69
N GLU A 26 38.34 2.08 11.49
CA GLU A 26 38.51 2.45 12.90
C GLU A 26 38.99 3.90 13.06
N LEU A 27 39.83 4.37 12.13
CA LEU A 27 40.27 5.77 12.09
C LEU A 27 39.20 6.69 11.52
N HIS A 28 38.40 6.22 10.56
CA HIS A 28 37.21 6.95 10.10
C HIS A 28 36.25 7.23 11.24
N LEU A 29 35.93 6.22 12.06
CA LEU A 29 35.01 6.37 13.17
C LEU A 29 35.54 7.34 14.23
N ARG A 30 36.84 7.31 14.54
CA ARG A 30 37.45 8.29 15.46
C ARG A 30 37.44 9.72 14.93
N ILE A 31 37.63 9.91 13.63
CA ILE A 31 37.50 11.22 12.99
C ILE A 31 36.05 11.70 13.11
N LEU A 32 35.09 10.82 12.81
CA LEU A 32 33.64 11.09 12.89
C LEU A 32 33.16 11.39 14.32
N GLU A 33 33.70 10.71 15.32
CA GLU A 33 33.44 10.96 16.74
C GLU A 33 33.91 12.36 17.17
N GLY A 34 34.95 12.90 16.53
CA GLY A 34 35.47 14.24 16.79
C GLY A 34 34.75 15.36 16.05
N VAL A 35 33.79 15.05 15.17
CA VAL A 35 32.98 16.08 14.49
C VAL A 35 31.88 16.53 15.44
N ASP A 36 32.09 17.69 16.05
CA ASP A 36 31.22 18.17 17.12
C ASP A 36 30.07 19.07 16.63
N ASP A 37 30.22 19.79 15.52
CA ASP A 37 29.17 20.67 15.00
C ASP A 37 28.21 19.93 14.06
N PHE A 38 26.90 20.20 14.18
CA PHE A 38 25.88 19.58 13.32
C PHE A 38 26.03 19.96 11.84
N SER A 39 26.48 21.19 11.56
CA SER A 39 26.74 21.67 10.19
C SER A 39 27.97 20.98 9.60
N ASP A 40 28.96 20.66 10.44
CA ASP A 40 30.14 19.90 10.03
C ASP A 40 29.80 18.41 9.84
N CYS A 41 28.98 17.80 10.71
CA CYS A 41 28.44 16.45 10.51
C CYS A 41 27.69 16.34 9.18
N ALA A 42 26.90 17.36 8.85
CA ALA A 42 26.26 17.48 7.55
C ALA A 42 27.32 17.63 6.44
N ALA A 43 28.12 18.70 6.44
CA ALA A 43 29.14 18.97 5.42
C ALA A 43 30.07 17.78 5.16
N PHE A 44 30.43 17.04 6.21
CA PHE A 44 31.23 15.82 6.14
C PHE A 44 30.46 14.65 5.50
N SER A 45 29.22 14.40 5.93
CA SER A 45 28.34 13.39 5.31
C SER A 45 28.06 13.69 3.84
N LEU A 46 28.11 14.96 3.46
CA LEU A 46 27.95 15.42 2.11
C LEU A 46 29.24 15.24 1.28
N ALA A 47 30.40 15.57 1.84
CA ALA A 47 31.71 15.41 1.20
C ALA A 47 32.11 13.93 1.06
N SER A 48 31.74 13.08 2.02
CA SER A 48 32.03 11.64 2.01
C SER A 48 30.81 10.82 2.46
N PRO A 49 29.86 10.51 1.54
CA PRO A 49 28.62 9.79 1.85
C PRO A 49 28.83 8.41 2.47
N ARG A 50 29.89 7.71 2.06
CA ARG A 50 30.28 6.39 2.61
C ARG A 50 30.52 6.48 4.12
N LEU A 51 31.18 7.54 4.56
CA LEU A 51 31.54 7.74 5.96
C LEU A 51 30.36 8.24 6.80
N GLY A 52 29.46 9.05 6.22
CA GLY A 52 28.19 9.41 6.87
C GLY A 52 27.30 8.20 7.15
N LEU A 53 27.22 7.24 6.21
CA LEU A 53 26.49 5.98 6.41
C LEU A 53 27.17 5.07 7.44
N LEU A 54 28.50 5.05 7.47
CA LEU A 54 29.28 4.32 8.46
C LEU A 54 29.01 4.87 9.87
N ALA A 55 29.03 6.19 10.06
CA ALA A 55 28.72 6.86 11.33
C ALA A 55 27.33 6.49 11.85
N GLN A 56 26.34 6.46 10.96
CA GLN A 56 24.95 6.08 11.28
C GLN A 56 24.85 4.62 11.74
N ARG A 57 25.46 3.69 10.99
CA ARG A 57 25.44 2.25 11.31
C ARG A 57 26.17 1.91 12.60
N SER A 58 27.21 2.67 12.91
CA SER A 58 27.96 2.56 14.16
C SER A 58 27.27 3.25 15.34
N GLY A 59 26.08 3.84 15.14
CA GLY A 59 25.24 4.34 16.23
C GLY A 59 25.65 5.70 16.80
N LEU A 60 26.48 6.48 16.09
CA LEU A 60 26.87 7.82 16.52
C LEU A 60 25.63 8.73 16.56
N ALA A 61 25.23 9.14 17.77
CA ALA A 61 23.96 9.82 18.01
C ALA A 61 23.83 11.14 17.21
N ARG A 62 24.94 11.88 17.02
CA ARG A 62 24.97 13.11 16.23
C ARG A 62 24.76 12.89 14.74
N PHE A 63 24.94 11.65 14.26
CA PHE A 63 24.68 11.20 12.89
C PHE A 63 23.32 10.52 12.70
N LYS A 64 22.45 10.48 13.74
CA LYS A 64 21.09 9.92 13.63
C LYS A 64 20.09 10.81 12.87
N ASP A 65 20.21 12.14 12.95
CA ASP A 65 19.35 13.13 12.25
C ASP A 65 19.98 13.89 11.04
N PRO A 66 21.32 13.89 10.82
CA PRO A 66 21.96 14.34 9.56
C PRO A 66 21.49 13.63 8.28
N LEU A 67 20.65 12.61 8.42
CA LEU A 67 19.96 11.92 7.33
C LEU A 67 19.00 12.82 6.53
N PHE A 68 18.53 13.93 7.09
CA PHE A 68 17.86 14.95 6.30
C PHE A 68 18.84 15.74 5.40
N ALA A 69 20.07 15.99 5.86
CA ALA A 69 21.14 16.58 5.04
C ALA A 69 21.59 15.61 3.93
N VAL A 70 21.57 14.30 4.19
CA VAL A 70 21.76 13.24 3.19
C VAL A 70 20.57 13.14 2.20
N ALA A 71 19.33 13.28 2.66
CA ALA A 71 18.13 13.25 1.80
C ALA A 71 18.06 14.43 0.81
N MET A 72 18.51 15.63 1.20
CA MET A 72 18.53 16.80 0.31
C MET A 72 19.63 16.76 -0.77
N ARG A 73 20.77 16.12 -0.52
CA ARG A 73 21.87 16.02 -1.49
C ARG A 73 21.68 14.87 -2.49
N LEU A 74 20.97 13.80 -2.14
CA LEU A 74 20.64 12.70 -3.08
C LEU A 74 19.54 13.08 -4.08
N LEU A 75 18.53 13.86 -3.68
CA LEU A 75 17.44 14.33 -4.55
C LEU A 75 17.93 15.33 -5.65
N LEU A 76 19.04 16.00 -5.36
CA LEU A 76 19.74 16.95 -6.23
C LEU A 76 20.59 16.29 -7.33
N ILE A 77 21.09 15.09 -7.05
CA ILE A 77 21.96 14.33 -7.95
C ILE A 77 21.12 13.48 -8.92
N GLU A 78 19.97 12.94 -8.50
CA GLU A 78 19.10 12.13 -9.37
C GLU A 78 18.37 12.93 -10.46
N ARG A 79 17.97 14.18 -10.18
CA ARG A 79 17.43 15.10 -11.22
C ARG A 79 18.45 15.45 -12.30
N LEU A 80 19.75 15.27 -12.05
CA LEU A 80 20.82 15.48 -13.01
C LEU A 80 21.06 14.24 -13.92
N ILE A 81 20.51 13.06 -13.56
CA ILE A 81 20.77 11.77 -14.22
C ILE A 81 19.52 11.21 -14.94
N ALA A 82 18.29 11.47 -14.47
CA ALA A 82 17.06 10.93 -15.07
C ALA A 82 16.40 11.88 -16.08
N GLY A 83 16.67 11.67 -17.37
CA GLY A 83 15.98 12.31 -18.49
C GLY A 83 14.60 11.71 -18.78
N SER A 84 13.59 12.02 -17.97
CA SER A 84 12.19 11.77 -18.32
C SER A 84 11.30 12.87 -17.75
N PHE A 85 11.38 14.05 -18.36
CA PHE A 85 10.23 14.79 -18.89
C PHE A 85 10.77 16.02 -19.61
N VAL A 86 10.33 16.20 -20.85
CA VAL A 86 10.71 17.30 -21.73
C VAL A 86 10.23 18.63 -21.11
N GLY A 87 11.17 19.56 -20.96
CA GLY A 87 10.87 21.00 -20.88
C GLY A 87 10.65 21.60 -19.49
N SER A 88 11.67 21.61 -18.62
CA SER A 88 11.70 22.66 -17.59
C SER A 88 13.12 23.05 -17.16
N SER A 89 13.35 24.36 -17.13
CA SER A 89 14.62 25.02 -16.83
C SER A 89 14.97 24.84 -15.34
N ILE A 90 16.12 24.24 -15.09
CA ILE A 90 16.63 23.88 -13.76
C ILE A 90 17.14 25.15 -13.07
N ILE A 91 16.38 25.67 -12.11
CA ILE A 91 16.85 26.69 -11.15
C ILE A 91 16.59 26.18 -9.72
N ARG A 92 17.70 25.86 -9.05
CA ARG A 92 17.96 25.69 -7.60
C ARG A 92 17.31 24.52 -6.84
N PRO A 93 18.10 23.82 -6.00
CA PRO A 93 17.61 22.87 -5.02
C PRO A 93 17.31 23.57 -3.71
N THR A 94 16.16 24.23 -3.67
CA THR A 94 15.61 24.61 -2.38
C THR A 94 14.78 23.45 -1.88
N LEU A 95 14.93 23.16 -0.60
CA LEU A 95 13.98 22.41 0.20
C LEU A 95 12.56 22.78 -0.25
N CYS A 96 11.82 21.86 -0.87
CA CYS A 96 10.46 22.17 -1.29
C CYS A 96 9.46 21.79 -0.22
N GLU A 97 8.30 22.43 -0.25
CA GLU A 97 7.23 22.22 0.70
C GLU A 97 6.83 20.73 0.81
N ALA A 98 6.82 20.00 -0.31
CA ALA A 98 6.50 18.57 -0.33
C ALA A 98 7.49 17.74 0.49
N THR A 99 8.79 18.00 0.37
CA THR A 99 9.84 17.31 1.15
C THR A 99 9.68 17.60 2.64
N LEU A 100 9.36 18.85 2.99
CA LEU A 100 9.14 19.24 4.38
C LEU A 100 7.91 18.58 5.00
N ARG A 101 6.83 18.47 4.23
CA ARG A 101 5.62 17.74 4.63
C ARG A 101 5.90 16.26 4.84
N ALA A 102 6.63 15.63 3.92
CA ALA A 102 7.01 14.23 4.05
C ALA A 102 7.87 13.97 5.30
N TYR A 103 8.86 14.84 5.58
CA TYR A 103 9.66 14.72 6.80
C TYR A 103 8.83 14.94 8.06
N ALA A 104 8.00 15.99 8.10
CA ALA A 104 7.11 16.25 9.23
C ALA A 104 6.12 15.09 9.45
N ALA A 105 5.83 14.28 8.43
CA ALA A 105 5.00 13.09 8.55
C ALA A 105 5.74 11.84 9.09
N ASP A 106 7.07 11.82 9.12
CA ASP A 106 7.82 10.69 9.67
C ASP A 106 7.78 10.69 11.20
N ARG A 107 7.42 9.53 11.77
CA ARG A 107 7.42 9.28 13.22
C ARG A 107 8.76 9.55 13.91
N ARG A 108 9.86 9.49 13.17
CA ARG A 108 11.23 9.74 13.63
C ARG A 108 11.61 11.23 13.60
N ALA A 109 10.81 12.10 12.99
CA ALA A 109 11.13 13.53 12.97
C ALA A 109 11.14 14.12 14.38
N THR A 110 12.22 14.82 14.72
CA THR A 110 12.53 15.33 16.06
C THR A 110 12.52 16.86 16.10
N ALA A 111 12.18 17.43 17.27
CA ALA A 111 12.15 18.88 17.55
C ALA A 111 13.52 19.56 17.42
N ASP A 112 14.56 18.80 17.77
CA ASP A 112 15.84 19.33 18.21
C ASP A 112 16.72 19.81 17.04
N HIS A 113 16.31 19.51 15.80
CA HIS A 113 17.16 19.65 14.61
C HIS A 113 16.71 20.72 13.62
N PHE A 114 15.75 21.58 13.96
CA PHE A 114 15.25 22.63 13.07
C PHE A 114 16.03 23.97 13.01
N PRO A 115 16.84 24.38 14.01
CA PRO A 115 17.47 25.70 13.97
C PRO A 115 18.41 25.95 12.77
N TRP A 116 19.08 24.91 12.25
CA TRP A 116 19.96 25.04 11.09
C TRP A 116 19.20 25.09 9.75
N LEU A 117 18.04 24.42 9.66
CA LEU A 117 17.15 24.42 8.50
C LEU A 117 16.66 25.84 8.16
N ALA A 118 16.39 26.64 9.19
CA ALA A 118 16.08 28.07 9.06
C ALA A 118 17.23 28.90 8.45
N LYS A 119 18.49 28.46 8.56
CA LYS A 119 19.67 29.14 7.99
C LYS A 119 19.91 28.78 6.51
N VAL A 120 19.51 27.59 6.06
CA VAL A 120 19.78 27.07 4.70
C VAL A 120 18.72 27.48 3.68
N SER A 121 17.47 27.71 4.11
CA SER A 121 16.39 28.21 3.23
C SER A 121 15.44 29.14 4.00
N PRO A 122 15.68 30.46 4.01
CA PRO A 122 14.82 31.43 4.72
C PRO A 122 13.39 31.52 4.16
N ALA A 123 13.19 31.12 2.89
CA ALA A 123 11.91 31.23 2.19
C ALA A 123 10.92 30.11 2.56
N LEU A 124 11.41 28.95 2.97
CA LEU A 124 10.63 27.76 3.35
C LEU A 124 11.43 26.97 4.40
N CYS A 125 11.18 27.24 5.68
CA CYS A 125 11.82 26.52 6.79
C CYS A 125 10.78 25.88 7.70
N LEU A 126 11.17 24.82 8.40
CA LEU A 126 10.34 24.20 9.43
C LEU A 126 10.59 24.91 10.75
N SER A 127 9.52 25.33 11.42
CA SER A 127 9.58 25.78 12.81
C SER A 127 8.91 24.77 13.70
N THR A 128 9.55 24.50 14.84
CA THR A 128 8.95 23.84 15.98
C THR A 128 8.67 24.85 17.06
N THR A 129 7.45 24.81 17.59
CA THR A 129 7.03 25.60 18.74
C THR A 129 6.39 24.66 19.74
N VAL A 130 6.72 24.82 21.02
CA VAL A 130 6.01 24.12 22.09
C VAL A 130 5.05 25.13 22.70
N GLU A 131 3.76 24.91 22.52
CA GLU A 131 2.69 25.79 22.95
C GLU A 131 1.77 25.07 23.95
N GLY A 132 1.09 25.85 24.80
CA GLY A 132 0.15 25.34 25.80
C GLY A 132 0.75 24.99 27.18
N ALA A 133 -0.13 24.88 28.16
CA ALA A 133 0.19 24.47 29.53
C ALA A 133 -0.42 23.08 29.82
N ASP A 134 0.24 22.31 30.69
CA ASP A 134 -0.24 21.06 31.24
C ASP A 134 -0.79 20.06 30.19
N GLU A 135 -2.11 19.87 30.16
CA GLU A 135 -2.81 18.91 29.28
C GLU A 135 -2.82 19.29 27.81
N GLN A 136 -2.68 20.59 27.52
CA GLN A 136 -2.67 21.12 26.17
C GLN A 136 -1.25 21.32 25.63
N ARG A 137 -0.23 20.90 26.39
CA ARG A 137 1.16 21.05 25.97
C ARG A 137 1.41 20.23 24.70
N ALA A 138 1.63 20.94 23.61
CA ALA A 138 1.79 20.37 22.30
C ALA A 138 3.04 20.94 21.62
N GLU A 139 3.73 20.08 20.90
CA GLU A 139 4.75 20.47 19.96
C GLU A 139 4.10 20.64 18.59
N ALA A 140 4.25 21.80 17.97
CA ALA A 140 3.68 22.15 16.67
C ALA A 140 4.81 22.40 15.66
N TRP A 141 4.75 21.69 14.54
CA TRP A 141 5.59 21.85 13.37
C TRP A 141 4.81 22.64 12.33
N ALA A 142 5.38 23.74 11.87
CA ALA A 142 4.79 24.57 10.81
C ALA A 142 5.85 24.93 9.77
N LEU A 143 5.40 25.17 8.54
CA LEU A 143 6.19 25.86 7.53
C LEU A 143 6.29 27.33 7.92
N ARG A 144 7.45 27.95 7.76
CA ARG A 144 7.63 29.40 7.84
C ARG A 144 7.90 29.98 6.47
N ARG A 145 7.43 31.21 6.28
CA ARG A 145 7.83 32.09 5.18
C ARG A 145 8.32 33.40 5.79
N GLY A 146 9.64 33.55 5.93
CA GLY A 146 10.21 34.67 6.68
C GLY A 146 9.87 34.61 8.18
N GLU A 147 9.41 35.71 8.75
CA GLU A 147 9.08 35.80 10.19
C GLU A 147 7.71 35.24 10.55
N GLU A 148 6.80 35.12 9.57
CA GLU A 148 5.44 34.65 9.79
C GLU A 148 5.37 33.13 9.96
N ARG A 149 4.54 32.69 10.91
CA ARG A 149 4.11 31.28 11.01
C ARG A 149 3.21 30.96 9.81
N GLY A 150 3.66 30.03 8.98
CA GLY A 150 2.94 29.51 7.84
C GLY A 150 2.12 28.27 8.19
N ALA A 151 1.94 27.37 7.23
CA ALA A 151 1.00 26.25 7.36
C ALA A 151 1.45 25.22 8.40
N ASP A 152 0.53 24.79 9.25
CA ASP A 152 0.77 23.67 10.15
C ASP A 152 1.00 22.38 9.36
N LEU A 153 1.90 21.54 9.88
CA LEU A 153 2.29 20.27 9.27
C LEU A 153 2.04 19.10 10.20
N ARG A 154 2.42 19.25 11.47
CA ARG A 154 2.29 18.24 12.50
C ARG A 154 2.03 18.92 13.83
N VAL A 155 1.21 18.30 14.66
CA VAL A 155 1.05 18.68 16.06
C VAL A 155 1.08 17.42 16.91
N ARG A 156 1.98 17.36 17.89
CA ARG A 156 2.14 16.25 18.83
C ARG A 156 1.76 16.72 20.21
N PHE A 157 0.72 16.12 20.78
CA PHE A 157 0.32 16.35 22.15
C PHE A 157 1.21 15.52 23.07
N LEU A 158 2.04 16.19 23.89
CA LEU A 158 3.11 15.53 24.63
C LEU A 158 2.59 14.56 25.69
N ARG A 159 1.44 14.88 26.30
CA ARG A 159 0.85 14.06 27.37
C ARG A 159 0.07 12.85 26.84
N SER A 160 -0.73 13.03 25.79
CA SER A 160 -1.54 11.95 25.21
C SER A 160 -0.79 11.12 24.18
N GLY A 161 0.34 11.61 23.66
CA GLY A 161 1.07 11.00 22.55
C GLY A 161 0.33 11.04 21.21
N LEU A 162 -0.82 11.74 21.14
CA LEU A 162 -1.59 11.93 19.92
C LEU A 162 -0.82 12.83 18.95
N VAL A 163 -0.74 12.43 17.68
CA VAL A 163 -0.08 13.20 16.63
C VAL A 163 -1.08 13.48 15.51
N ARG A 164 -1.24 14.75 15.14
CA ARG A 164 -2.03 15.18 13.98
C ARG A 164 -1.08 15.60 12.88
N HIS A 165 -1.40 15.27 11.64
CA HIS A 165 -0.69 15.73 10.46
C HIS A 165 -1.63 16.48 9.53
N PHE A 166 -1.09 17.51 8.89
CA PHE A 166 -1.84 18.47 8.11
C PHE A 166 -1.24 18.69 6.72
N GLU A 167 -2.12 18.91 5.75
CA GLU A 167 -1.78 19.35 4.40
C GLU A 167 -2.52 20.63 4.04
N GLY A 168 -2.03 21.37 3.05
CA GLY A 168 -2.66 22.60 2.59
C GLY A 168 -1.90 23.86 3.04
N GLY A 169 -2.16 24.96 2.33
CA GLY A 169 -1.52 26.24 2.60
C GLY A 169 -1.96 26.86 3.93
N ARG A 170 -1.30 27.96 4.30
CA ARG A 170 -1.63 28.70 5.53
C ARG A 170 -3.11 29.10 5.51
N GLY A 171 -3.87 28.73 6.54
CA GLY A 171 -5.30 29.03 6.59
C GLY A 171 -6.17 28.09 5.75
N ALA A 172 -5.59 27.07 5.11
CA ALA A 172 -6.29 26.01 4.39
C ALA A 172 -5.83 24.61 4.82
N GLU A 173 -5.21 24.50 6.00
CA GLU A 173 -4.71 23.25 6.53
C GLU A 173 -5.87 22.29 6.81
N ARG A 174 -5.82 21.12 6.17
CA ARG A 174 -6.71 20.00 6.40
C ARG A 174 -5.98 18.90 7.15
N MET A 175 -6.68 18.21 8.06
CA MET A 175 -6.11 17.04 8.73
C MET A 175 -6.07 15.88 7.73
N VAL A 176 -4.90 15.24 7.58
CA VAL A 176 -4.74 14.09 6.66
C VAL A 176 -4.40 12.80 7.39
N ARG A 177 -3.89 12.90 8.63
CA ARG A 177 -3.49 11.75 9.41
C ARG A 177 -3.55 12.02 10.90
N LEU A 178 -3.99 11.03 11.66
CA LEU A 178 -4.02 11.03 13.11
C LEU A 178 -3.35 9.76 13.63
N GLU A 179 -2.26 9.89 14.38
CA GLU A 179 -1.60 8.76 15.05
C GLU A 179 -1.91 8.81 16.55
N PHE A 180 -2.37 7.70 17.09
CA PHE A 180 -2.62 7.56 18.53
C PHE A 180 -1.40 6.94 19.23
N ALA A 181 -1.23 7.21 20.53
CA ALA A 181 -0.13 6.66 21.31
C ALA A 181 -0.06 5.12 21.32
N HIS A 182 -1.21 4.44 21.24
CA HIS A 182 -1.25 2.98 21.16
C HIS A 182 -0.83 2.42 19.79
N GLY A 183 -0.63 3.28 18.77
CA GLY A 183 -0.13 2.89 17.45
C GLY A 183 -1.17 2.80 16.34
N ALA A 184 -2.48 2.90 16.63
CA ALA A 184 -3.47 3.01 15.57
C ALA A 184 -3.34 4.34 14.81
N VAL A 185 -3.63 4.30 13.51
CA VAL A 185 -3.49 5.44 12.60
C VAL A 185 -4.79 5.62 11.81
N LEU A 186 -5.30 6.85 11.77
CA LEU A 186 -6.41 7.22 10.89
C LEU A 186 -5.89 8.13 9.78
N HIS A 187 -6.41 7.95 8.58
CA HIS A 187 -6.17 8.79 7.42
C HIS A 187 -7.46 9.46 6.99
N PHE A 188 -7.33 10.71 6.57
CA PHE A 188 -8.43 11.58 6.22
C PHE A 188 -8.24 12.18 4.83
N GLU A 189 -9.35 12.41 4.14
CA GLU A 189 -9.42 13.01 2.82
C GLU A 189 -10.50 14.11 2.82
N GLY A 190 -10.42 15.06 1.88
CA GLY A 190 -11.41 16.14 1.77
C GLY A 190 -10.78 17.53 1.90
N GLU A 191 -11.62 18.56 1.87
CA GLU A 191 -11.20 19.94 2.07
C GLU A 191 -11.15 20.29 3.56
N ARG A 192 -10.51 21.42 3.89
CA ARG A 192 -10.44 21.91 5.28
C ARG A 192 -11.84 22.06 5.86
N GLY A 193 -12.10 21.44 7.00
CA GLY A 193 -13.38 21.48 7.70
C GLY A 193 -14.44 20.52 7.16
N ALA A 194 -14.11 19.79 6.09
CA ALA A 194 -14.94 18.75 5.49
C ALA A 194 -14.12 17.46 5.31
N GLU A 195 -13.15 17.23 6.20
CA GLU A 195 -12.35 16.02 6.17
C GLU A 195 -13.18 14.81 6.61
N ARG A 196 -13.15 13.76 5.79
CA ARG A 196 -13.77 12.46 6.08
C ARG A 196 -12.71 11.41 6.37
N MET A 197 -13.05 10.44 7.22
CA MET A 197 -12.17 9.29 7.44
C MET A 197 -12.17 8.42 6.18
N ALA A 198 -10.98 8.13 5.65
CA ALA A 198 -10.82 7.30 4.46
C ALA A 198 -10.21 5.93 4.78
N ARG A 199 -9.36 5.87 5.82
CA ARG A 199 -8.67 4.64 6.19
C ARG A 199 -8.30 4.62 7.67
N GLU A 200 -8.38 3.45 8.28
CA GLU A 200 -7.92 3.16 9.63
C GLU A 200 -6.94 1.99 9.57
N GLU A 201 -5.79 2.13 10.22
CA GLU A 201 -4.85 1.07 10.50
C GLU A 201 -4.89 0.77 12.00
N SER A 202 -5.38 -0.42 12.36
CA SER A 202 -5.39 -0.91 13.73
C SER A 202 -4.06 -1.59 14.07
N THR A 203 -3.72 -1.62 15.36
CA THR A 203 -2.47 -2.20 15.87
C THR A 203 -2.38 -3.71 15.71
N ASN A 204 -3.53 -4.38 15.56
CA ASN A 204 -3.64 -5.81 15.31
C ASN A 204 -3.48 -6.18 13.82
N GLY A 205 -3.09 -5.23 12.97
CA GLY A 205 -2.88 -5.46 11.53
C GLY A 205 -4.16 -5.38 10.68
N ILE A 206 -5.32 -5.10 11.30
CA ILE A 206 -6.56 -4.87 10.55
C ILE A 206 -6.52 -3.46 9.93
N VAL A 207 -6.81 -3.37 8.64
CA VAL A 207 -6.94 -2.09 7.93
C VAL A 207 -8.36 -1.94 7.39
N ARG A 208 -9.05 -0.86 7.76
CA ARG A 208 -10.40 -0.53 7.25
C ARG A 208 -10.34 0.64 6.29
N TYR A 209 -11.16 0.60 5.26
CA TYR A 209 -11.34 1.68 4.29
C TYR A 209 -12.79 2.14 4.33
N TYR A 210 -12.95 3.45 4.21
CA TYR A 210 -14.22 4.13 4.43
C TYR A 210 -14.58 5.03 3.25
N GLU A 211 -15.87 5.08 2.93
CA GLU A 211 -16.47 6.00 1.96
C GLU A 211 -17.66 6.72 2.59
N GLY A 212 -18.15 7.78 1.95
CA GLY A 212 -19.28 8.59 2.41
C GLY A 212 -18.93 10.04 2.70
N GLU A 213 -19.93 10.82 3.08
CA GLU A 213 -19.76 12.23 3.43
C GLU A 213 -19.08 12.40 4.81
N PRO A 214 -18.45 13.55 5.09
CA PRO A 214 -17.80 13.83 6.36
C PRO A 214 -18.74 13.59 7.56
N GLY A 215 -18.32 12.74 8.49
CA GLY A 215 -19.11 12.36 9.66
C GLY A 215 -20.22 11.34 9.39
N ALA A 216 -20.43 10.93 8.13
CA ALA A 216 -21.39 9.94 7.69
C ALA A 216 -20.73 8.73 6.99
N GLU A 217 -19.44 8.48 7.25
CA GLU A 217 -18.67 7.45 6.58
C GLU A 217 -19.08 6.02 6.98
N TRP A 218 -18.88 5.07 6.07
CA TRP A 218 -19.12 3.64 6.27
C TRP A 218 -17.96 2.81 5.71
N VAL A 219 -17.78 1.61 6.27
CA VAL A 219 -16.73 0.68 5.85
C VAL A 219 -17.08 0.07 4.50
N VAL A 220 -16.19 0.17 3.53
CA VAL A 220 -16.33 -0.46 2.19
C VAL A 220 -15.35 -1.61 1.98
N ARG A 221 -14.23 -1.62 2.71
CA ARG A 221 -13.22 -2.66 2.63
C ARG A 221 -12.53 -2.88 3.97
N VAL A 222 -12.30 -4.13 4.33
CA VAL A 222 -11.48 -4.52 5.49
C VAL A 222 -10.42 -5.50 5.04
N VAL A 223 -9.17 -5.23 5.37
CA VAL A 223 -8.05 -6.17 5.22
C VAL A 223 -7.73 -6.71 6.60
N LEU A 224 -7.87 -8.01 6.80
CA LEU A 224 -7.57 -8.70 8.04
C LEU A 224 -6.07 -9.02 8.14
N ALA A 225 -5.63 -9.30 9.37
CA ALA A 225 -4.22 -9.58 9.66
C ALA A 225 -3.68 -10.84 8.97
N ASP A 226 -4.55 -11.79 8.63
CA ASP A 226 -4.24 -13.02 7.90
C ASP A 226 -4.25 -12.84 6.37
N GLY A 227 -4.43 -11.62 5.88
CA GLY A 227 -4.49 -11.30 4.46
C GLY A 227 -5.86 -11.47 3.82
N VAL A 228 -6.89 -11.89 4.57
CA VAL A 228 -8.26 -11.96 4.04
C VAL A 228 -8.80 -10.55 3.82
N VAL A 229 -9.36 -10.30 2.63
CA VAL A 229 -9.97 -9.02 2.28
C VAL A 229 -11.49 -9.18 2.21
N GLN A 230 -12.21 -8.27 2.85
CA GLN A 230 -13.67 -8.23 2.93
C GLN A 230 -14.17 -6.95 2.27
N HIS A 231 -15.20 -7.05 1.44
CA HIS A 231 -15.82 -5.90 0.77
C HIS A 231 -17.28 -5.76 1.17
N TYR A 232 -17.70 -4.49 1.25
CA TYR A 232 -19.02 -4.09 1.67
C TYR A 232 -19.59 -3.06 0.71
N GLU A 233 -20.91 -3.08 0.54
CA GLU A 233 -21.66 -2.12 -0.30
C GLU A 233 -22.87 -1.59 0.44
N GLY A 234 -23.30 -0.38 0.10
CA GLY A 234 -24.45 0.29 0.71
C GLY A 234 -24.03 1.50 1.54
N GLU A 235 -25.01 2.30 1.94
CA GLU A 235 -24.79 3.52 2.73
C GLU A 235 -24.57 3.22 4.22
N ARG A 236 -24.25 4.26 4.99
CA ARG A 236 -24.11 4.17 6.44
C ARG A 236 -25.34 3.53 7.09
N GLY A 237 -25.10 2.44 7.82
CA GLY A 237 -26.14 1.67 8.50
C GLY A 237 -26.85 0.63 7.61
N ALA A 238 -26.59 0.61 6.31
CA ALA A 238 -27.10 -0.35 5.34
C ALA A 238 -26.00 -1.17 4.63
N GLY A 239 -24.74 -1.02 5.07
CA GLY A 239 -23.58 -1.68 4.48
C GLY A 239 -23.62 -3.20 4.61
N ARG A 240 -23.83 -3.91 3.50
CA ARG A 240 -23.91 -5.37 3.42
C ARG A 240 -22.61 -5.99 2.92
N PHE A 241 -22.36 -7.24 3.31
CA PHE A 241 -21.17 -7.99 2.89
C PHE A 241 -21.34 -8.59 1.48
N VAL A 242 -20.45 -8.24 0.54
CA VAL A 242 -20.61 -8.64 -0.88
C VAL A 242 -19.50 -9.53 -1.41
N ARG A 243 -18.30 -9.47 -0.82
CA ARG A 243 -17.16 -10.25 -1.32
C ARG A 243 -16.12 -10.53 -0.25
N ARG A 244 -15.55 -11.74 -0.30
CA ARG A 244 -14.36 -12.15 0.43
C ARG A 244 -13.28 -12.60 -0.54
N GLU A 245 -12.05 -12.19 -0.29
CA GLU A 245 -10.85 -12.68 -0.97
C GLU A 245 -9.92 -13.28 0.08
N PHE A 246 -9.46 -14.49 -0.16
CA PHE A 246 -8.52 -15.20 0.71
C PHE A 246 -7.10 -15.07 0.19
N ALA A 247 -6.12 -15.23 1.07
CA ALA A 247 -4.70 -15.14 0.72
C ALA A 247 -4.25 -16.21 -0.31
N ASP A 248 -4.99 -17.31 -0.44
CA ASP A 248 -4.73 -18.35 -1.44
C ASP A 248 -5.25 -18.01 -2.85
N GLY A 249 -5.94 -16.88 -3.01
CA GLY A 249 -6.57 -16.44 -4.26
C GLY A 249 -8.03 -16.89 -4.43
N THR A 250 -8.59 -17.62 -3.47
CA THR A 250 -10.01 -17.96 -3.47
C THR A 250 -10.85 -16.70 -3.30
N MET A 251 -11.90 -16.55 -4.10
CA MET A 251 -12.88 -15.47 -3.97
C MET A 251 -14.27 -16.02 -3.69
N GLU A 252 -15.00 -15.39 -2.78
CA GLU A 252 -16.38 -15.70 -2.45
C GLU A 252 -17.24 -14.45 -2.63
N HIS A 253 -18.38 -14.59 -3.31
CA HIS A 253 -19.34 -13.52 -3.57
C HIS A 253 -20.66 -13.79 -2.85
N TYR A 254 -21.23 -12.72 -2.32
CA TYR A 254 -22.40 -12.75 -1.46
C TYR A 254 -23.49 -11.81 -1.98
N GLU A 255 -24.75 -12.20 -1.80
CA GLU A 255 -25.92 -11.39 -2.14
C GLU A 255 -26.93 -11.43 -1.01
N GLY A 256 -27.74 -10.38 -0.87
CA GLY A 256 -28.82 -10.31 0.12
C GLY A 256 -28.98 -8.92 0.71
N GLU A 257 -29.93 -8.81 1.64
CA GLU A 257 -30.08 -7.63 2.49
C GLU A 257 -29.08 -7.68 3.66
N LEU A 258 -28.91 -6.55 4.35
CA LEU A 258 -28.05 -6.44 5.52
C LEU A 258 -28.38 -7.53 6.55
N GLY A 259 -27.39 -8.36 6.88
CA GLY A 259 -27.55 -9.44 7.85
C GLY A 259 -28.15 -10.73 7.29
N ALA A 260 -28.62 -10.72 6.04
CA ALA A 260 -29.19 -11.88 5.33
C ALA A 260 -28.36 -12.27 4.07
N GLU A 261 -27.10 -11.84 4.00
CA GLU A 261 -26.21 -12.14 2.89
C GLU A 261 -25.86 -13.62 2.82
N ARG A 262 -26.05 -14.20 1.63
CA ARG A 262 -25.82 -15.62 1.30
C ARG A 262 -24.71 -15.78 0.27
N LEU A 263 -23.99 -16.90 0.30
CA LEU A 263 -22.98 -17.23 -0.72
C LEU A 263 -23.67 -17.54 -2.05
N VAL A 264 -23.27 -16.88 -3.14
CA VAL A 264 -23.82 -17.13 -4.49
C VAL A 264 -22.78 -17.63 -5.47
N ARG A 265 -21.50 -17.32 -5.25
CA ARG A 265 -20.40 -17.72 -6.14
C ARG A 265 -19.10 -17.89 -5.36
N LYS A 266 -18.35 -18.93 -5.70
CA LYS A 266 -16.99 -19.17 -5.22
C LYS A 266 -16.07 -19.44 -6.40
N GLU A 267 -14.98 -18.71 -6.48
CA GLU A 267 -13.94 -18.85 -7.49
C GLU A 267 -12.68 -19.38 -6.82
N SER A 268 -12.16 -20.48 -7.32
CA SER A 268 -10.95 -21.13 -6.83
C SER A 268 -9.74 -20.70 -7.68
N PRO A 269 -8.52 -20.73 -7.12
CA PRO A 269 -7.30 -20.37 -7.86
C PRO A 269 -7.00 -21.25 -9.07
N ASP A 270 -7.56 -22.47 -9.11
CA ASP A 270 -7.45 -23.42 -10.22
C ASP A 270 -8.37 -23.08 -11.41
N GLY A 271 -9.11 -21.97 -11.34
CA GLY A 271 -10.08 -21.53 -12.34
C GLY A 271 -11.45 -22.21 -12.22
N THR A 272 -11.68 -23.04 -11.21
CA THR A 272 -12.99 -23.61 -10.92
C THR A 272 -13.91 -22.55 -10.31
N VAL A 273 -15.12 -22.40 -10.87
CA VAL A 273 -16.15 -21.49 -10.37
C VAL A 273 -17.39 -22.27 -9.98
N ARG A 274 -17.81 -22.17 -8.71
CA ARG A 274 -19.02 -22.81 -8.18
C ARG A 274 -20.09 -21.78 -7.86
N TYR A 275 -21.32 -22.07 -8.22
CA TYR A 275 -22.50 -21.24 -7.99
C TYR A 275 -23.43 -21.90 -6.98
N TYR A 276 -24.08 -21.08 -6.18
CA TYR A 276 -24.91 -21.49 -5.07
C TYR A 276 -26.26 -20.78 -5.07
N GLU A 277 -27.27 -21.45 -4.52
CA GLU A 277 -28.62 -20.93 -4.31
C GLU A 277 -29.13 -21.35 -2.93
N GLY A 278 -30.12 -20.65 -2.38
CA GLY A 278 -30.72 -20.96 -1.07
C GLY A 278 -30.77 -19.73 -0.17
N GLU A 279 -31.33 -19.88 1.02
CA GLU A 279 -31.29 -18.82 2.04
C GLU A 279 -29.94 -18.82 2.77
N LYS A 280 -29.66 -17.75 3.52
CA LYS A 280 -28.43 -17.64 4.33
C LYS A 280 -28.28 -18.83 5.27
N GLY A 281 -27.18 -19.55 5.15
CA GLY A 281 -26.89 -20.76 5.93
C GLY A 281 -27.45 -22.06 5.35
N ALA A 282 -28.31 -21.99 4.33
CA ALA A 282 -28.91 -23.11 3.64
C ALA A 282 -28.47 -23.20 2.16
N GLU A 283 -27.36 -22.55 1.79
CA GLU A 283 -26.91 -22.47 0.41
C GLU A 283 -26.43 -23.84 -0.11
N ARG A 284 -26.97 -24.24 -1.26
CA ARG A 284 -26.65 -25.47 -1.99
C ARG A 284 -25.92 -25.17 -3.28
N GLY A 285 -25.01 -26.04 -3.69
CA GLY A 285 -24.29 -25.88 -4.96
C GLY A 285 -25.14 -26.31 -6.15
N VAL A 286 -25.36 -25.43 -7.13
CA VAL A 286 -26.23 -25.70 -8.29
C VAL A 286 -25.47 -25.82 -9.61
N ARG A 287 -24.27 -25.23 -9.70
CA ARG A 287 -23.46 -25.27 -10.92
C ARG A 287 -21.98 -25.17 -10.60
N THR A 288 -21.14 -25.92 -11.31
CA THR A 288 -19.68 -25.78 -11.28
C THR A 288 -19.14 -25.68 -12.69
N VAL A 289 -18.36 -24.65 -12.96
CA VAL A 289 -17.63 -24.43 -14.22
C VAL A 289 -16.15 -24.71 -13.93
N PHE A 290 -15.54 -25.60 -14.70
CA PHE A 290 -14.13 -25.93 -14.58
C PHE A 290 -13.29 -25.16 -15.59
N ALA A 291 -12.00 -24.98 -15.31
CA ALA A 291 -11.07 -24.28 -16.19
C ALA A 291 -10.94 -24.92 -17.59
N ASN A 292 -11.22 -26.21 -17.73
CA ASN A 292 -11.22 -26.92 -19.01
C ASN A 292 -12.50 -26.70 -19.85
N GLY A 293 -13.42 -25.84 -19.39
CA GLY A 293 -14.71 -25.56 -20.05
C GLY A 293 -15.82 -26.55 -19.73
N THR A 294 -15.57 -27.61 -18.95
CA THR A 294 -16.64 -28.49 -18.48
C THR A 294 -17.56 -27.76 -17.50
N VAL A 295 -18.87 -27.94 -17.63
CA VAL A 295 -19.88 -27.41 -16.71
C VAL A 295 -20.68 -28.57 -16.12
N ARG A 296 -20.88 -28.58 -14.80
CA ARG A 296 -21.73 -29.54 -14.09
C ARG A 296 -22.89 -28.81 -13.43
N TYR A 297 -24.08 -29.36 -13.52
CA TYR A 297 -25.29 -28.86 -12.87
C TYR A 297 -25.78 -29.85 -11.83
N TYR A 298 -26.30 -29.33 -10.72
CA TYR A 298 -26.66 -30.10 -9.56
C TYR A 298 -28.05 -29.73 -9.06
N GLU A 299 -28.75 -30.70 -8.47
CA GLU A 299 -30.04 -30.53 -7.80
C GLU A 299 -30.04 -31.25 -6.45
N GLY A 300 -30.89 -30.83 -5.52
CA GLY A 300 -31.03 -31.47 -4.20
C GLY A 300 -31.04 -30.45 -3.07
N GLU A 301 -31.17 -30.92 -1.83
CA GLU A 301 -31.03 -30.06 -0.64
C GLU A 301 -29.54 -29.81 -0.32
N GLN A 302 -29.27 -28.83 0.54
CA GLN A 302 -27.91 -28.53 1.00
C GLN A 302 -27.24 -29.80 1.56
N GLY A 303 -26.09 -30.16 1.00
CA GLY A 303 -25.36 -31.37 1.42
C GLY A 303 -25.87 -32.68 0.82
N ALA A 304 -26.95 -32.65 0.03
CA ALA A 304 -27.52 -33.80 -0.68
C ALA A 304 -27.56 -33.58 -2.21
N GLU A 305 -26.81 -32.60 -2.73
CA GLU A 305 -26.83 -32.27 -4.16
C GLU A 305 -26.28 -33.41 -5.03
N ARG A 306 -27.04 -33.78 -6.06
CA ARG A 306 -26.74 -34.82 -7.06
C ARG A 306 -26.44 -34.19 -8.43
N LEU A 307 -25.60 -34.84 -9.23
CA LEU A 307 -25.32 -34.41 -10.62
C LEU A 307 -26.54 -34.70 -11.51
N VAL A 308 -27.02 -33.71 -12.26
CA VAL A 308 -28.15 -33.90 -13.19
C VAL A 308 -27.78 -33.63 -14.64
N ARG A 309 -26.73 -32.82 -14.88
CA ARG A 309 -26.29 -32.48 -16.23
C ARG A 309 -24.81 -32.13 -16.27
N MET A 310 -24.13 -32.55 -17.32
CA MET A 310 -22.74 -32.18 -17.61
C MET A 310 -22.62 -31.71 -19.06
N GLU A 311 -22.03 -30.55 -19.27
CA GLU A 311 -21.68 -30.01 -20.58
C GLU A 311 -20.16 -30.05 -20.72
N PHE A 312 -19.67 -30.57 -21.84
CA PHE A 312 -18.25 -30.62 -22.16
C PHE A 312 -17.89 -29.52 -23.16
N ALA A 313 -16.62 -29.12 -23.16
CA ALA A 313 -16.13 -28.06 -24.05
C ALA A 313 -16.21 -28.42 -25.55
N ASP A 314 -16.28 -29.72 -25.87
CA ASP A 314 -16.48 -30.22 -27.23
C ASP A 314 -17.94 -30.18 -27.69
N GLY A 315 -18.87 -29.71 -26.85
CA GLY A 315 -20.29 -29.61 -27.13
C GLY A 315 -21.11 -30.85 -26.78
N ILE A 316 -20.49 -31.90 -26.22
CA ILE A 316 -21.24 -33.05 -25.69
C ILE A 316 -22.03 -32.62 -24.45
N VAL A 317 -23.28 -33.06 -24.34
CA VAL A 317 -24.11 -32.88 -23.14
C VAL A 317 -24.54 -34.24 -22.60
N GLN A 318 -24.40 -34.46 -21.31
CA GLN A 318 -24.82 -35.68 -20.61
C GLN A 318 -25.85 -35.33 -19.53
N TYR A 319 -26.87 -36.15 -19.37
CA TYR A 319 -27.90 -36.02 -18.33
C TYR A 319 -27.90 -37.25 -17.44
N TYR A 320 -28.15 -37.02 -16.16
CA TYR A 320 -28.01 -38.01 -15.11
C TYR A 320 -29.23 -38.07 -14.19
N GLU A 321 -29.50 -39.26 -13.66
CA GLU A 321 -30.54 -39.51 -12.66
C GLU A 321 -30.02 -40.41 -11.55
N GLY A 322 -30.55 -40.27 -10.33
CA GLY A 322 -30.19 -41.12 -9.19
C GLY A 322 -30.09 -40.33 -7.90
N GLU A 323 -29.70 -41.00 -6.83
CA GLU A 323 -29.34 -40.33 -5.57
C GLU A 323 -27.90 -39.82 -5.63
N ARG A 324 -27.55 -38.90 -4.73
CA ARG A 324 -26.19 -38.35 -4.64
C ARG A 324 -25.17 -39.48 -4.49
N GLY A 325 -24.21 -39.54 -5.42
CA GLY A 325 -23.16 -40.55 -5.46
C GLY A 325 -23.55 -41.87 -6.15
N ALA A 326 -24.80 -41.99 -6.63
CA ALA A 326 -25.31 -43.13 -7.38
C ALA A 326 -26.01 -42.68 -8.67
N GLU A 327 -25.58 -41.55 -9.24
CA GLU A 327 -26.15 -41.02 -10.47
C GLU A 327 -25.73 -41.85 -11.69
N ARG A 328 -26.70 -42.24 -12.53
CA ARG A 328 -26.52 -42.98 -13.79
C ARG A 328 -26.73 -42.08 -15.01
N LEU A 329 -26.02 -42.34 -16.10
CA LEU A 329 -26.22 -41.65 -17.39
C LEU A 329 -27.55 -42.10 -18.01
N VAL A 330 -28.44 -41.17 -18.36
CA VAL A 330 -29.73 -41.49 -18.99
C VAL A 330 -29.86 -40.95 -20.41
N ARG A 331 -29.14 -39.87 -20.73
CA ARG A 331 -29.18 -39.23 -22.04
C ARG A 331 -27.85 -38.59 -22.37
N LYS A 332 -27.41 -38.71 -23.63
CA LYS A 332 -26.24 -38.04 -24.18
C LYS A 332 -26.60 -37.38 -25.50
N GLU A 333 -26.26 -36.11 -25.64
CA GLU A 333 -26.36 -35.34 -26.87
C GLU A 333 -24.97 -35.09 -27.42
N SER A 334 -24.79 -35.36 -28.70
CA SER A 334 -23.57 -35.08 -29.45
C SER A 334 -23.69 -33.75 -30.20
N PRO A 335 -22.57 -33.07 -30.52
CA PRO A 335 -22.58 -31.79 -31.24
C PRO A 335 -23.20 -31.84 -32.64
N ASP A 336 -23.27 -33.03 -33.23
CA ASP A 336 -23.88 -33.31 -34.53
C ASP A 336 -25.41 -33.47 -34.46
N GLY A 337 -26.02 -33.29 -33.29
CA GLY A 337 -27.46 -33.42 -33.05
C GLY A 337 -27.92 -34.83 -32.67
N VAL A 338 -27.03 -35.83 -32.68
CA VAL A 338 -27.38 -37.20 -32.31
C VAL A 338 -27.64 -37.30 -30.81
N VAL A 339 -28.81 -37.80 -30.44
CA VAL A 339 -29.22 -38.06 -29.05
C VAL A 339 -29.20 -39.57 -28.81
N ARG A 340 -28.61 -40.02 -27.70
CA ARG A 340 -28.60 -41.42 -27.26
C ARG A 340 -29.22 -41.53 -25.87
N TYR A 341 -30.06 -42.54 -25.67
CA TYR A 341 -30.70 -42.87 -24.40
C TYR A 341 -30.04 -44.10 -23.78
N TYR A 342 -29.90 -44.09 -22.46
CA TYR A 342 -29.15 -45.07 -21.69
C TYR A 342 -30.00 -45.63 -20.54
N GLU A 343 -29.90 -46.94 -20.30
CA GLU A 343 -30.49 -47.62 -19.14
C GLU A 343 -29.49 -48.59 -18.50
N GLY A 344 -29.61 -48.80 -17.20
CA GLY A 344 -28.77 -49.71 -16.43
C GLY A 344 -28.44 -49.16 -15.05
N GLU A 345 -27.66 -49.94 -14.29
CA GLU A 345 -27.13 -49.50 -13.00
C GLU A 345 -26.04 -48.43 -13.20
N PRO A 346 -25.79 -47.56 -12.21
CA PRO A 346 -24.76 -46.53 -12.27
C PRO A 346 -23.39 -47.13 -12.68
N GLY A 347 -22.83 -46.62 -13.78
CA GLY A 347 -21.56 -47.07 -14.34
C GLY A 347 -21.61 -48.33 -15.22
N ALA A 348 -22.79 -48.94 -15.41
CA ALA A 348 -23.01 -50.11 -16.27
C ALA A 348 -24.07 -49.87 -17.37
N GLU A 349 -24.37 -48.59 -17.66
CA GLU A 349 -25.45 -48.20 -18.54
C GLU A 349 -25.18 -48.58 -20.01
N GLN A 350 -26.23 -49.05 -20.70
CA GLN A 350 -26.20 -49.47 -22.10
C GLN A 350 -27.09 -48.56 -22.94
N VAL A 351 -26.71 -48.34 -24.20
CA VAL A 351 -27.54 -47.58 -25.15
C VAL A 351 -28.80 -48.37 -25.48
N VAL A 352 -29.97 -47.80 -25.20
CA VAL A 352 -31.28 -48.41 -25.49
C VAL A 352 -32.03 -47.74 -26.64
N GLY A 353 -31.62 -46.53 -27.05
CA GLY A 353 -32.22 -45.81 -28.17
C GLY A 353 -31.35 -44.68 -28.69
N ALA A 354 -31.59 -44.25 -29.93
CA ALA A 354 -30.93 -43.09 -30.54
C ALA A 354 -31.86 -42.35 -31.51
N GLU A 355 -31.74 -41.02 -31.53
CA GLU A 355 -32.46 -40.10 -32.42
C GLU A 355 -31.46 -39.16 -33.11
N GLY A 356 -31.76 -38.69 -34.32
CA GLY A 356 -30.88 -37.82 -35.10
C GLY A 356 -31.59 -37.11 -36.24
#